data_AF-A0A9X8DJ38-F1
#
_entry.id   AF-A0A9X8DJ38-F1
#
_cell.length_a   1.000
_cell.length_b   1.000
_cell.length_c   1.000
_cell.angle_alpha   90.00
_cell.angle_beta   90.00
_cell.angle_gamma   90.00
#
_symmetry.space_group_name_H-M   'P 1'
#
loop_
_entity.id
_entity.type
_entity.pdbx_description
1 polymer ?
#
loop_
_entity_poly.entity_id
_entity_poly.type
_entity_poly.pdbx_seq_one_letter_code
_entity_poly.pdbx_strand_id
1 'polypeptide(L)'
;EQAGFTVGAPGCSFCLGIAADVAKEGHVWLTSQNRNYRNRMGKGSIGHLASAVTVAASSFGMAIADPTPFLKLITPERLQSYLPANISLPPLVVAVPAPELPEPAVKSTGEAAAASSPEHAAGVLEGRAQVFGDNIDTDAILPGEYLCENDVQALGKVAFLHTNPDFRDKVAQGQSIVVAGHGFGCGSSREQAVTCLKGAGVKAVIAKSFGYIFSRNVQMFALVGIVITDDTFYQLAQPNVPIRIEMRGRTIHVEGQVFRFQMSLFEEKLLNGGGIIPLYKKFGNRLFRVAVEDAEADDGAASCATASTDCGSAGKAVDVAW
;
A
#
# COMPACT_ATOMS: atom_id res chain seq x y z
N GLU A 1 21.82 28.60 7.30
CA GLU A 1 22.34 28.33 8.66
C GLU A 1 22.47 29.57 9.54
N GLN A 2 23.06 30.68 9.06
CA GLN A 2 23.16 31.93 9.85
C GLN A 2 21.81 32.46 10.39
N ALA A 3 20.70 32.19 9.71
CA ALA A 3 19.34 32.54 10.15
C ALA A 3 18.69 31.50 11.08
N GLY A 4 19.45 30.55 11.63
CA GLY A 4 18.98 29.55 12.60
C GLY A 4 18.45 28.23 12.00
N PHE A 5 18.46 28.08 10.68
CA PHE A 5 18.09 26.81 10.02
C PHE A 5 19.26 25.83 10.02
N THR A 6 19.01 24.55 10.27
CA THR A 6 20.03 23.49 10.18
C THR A 6 19.84 22.67 8.91
N VAL A 7 20.91 22.38 8.19
CA VAL A 7 20.86 21.43 7.07
C VAL A 7 21.02 20.01 7.63
N GLY A 8 19.93 19.25 7.59
CA GLY A 8 19.92 17.86 8.05
C GLY A 8 20.59 16.90 7.06
N ALA A 9 20.67 15.62 7.46
CA ALA A 9 21.10 14.56 6.56
C ALA A 9 20.15 14.45 5.35
N PRO A 10 20.65 14.24 4.12
CA PRO A 10 19.80 14.02 2.96
C PRO A 10 18.89 12.79 3.17
N GLY A 11 17.58 13.01 3.21
CA GLY A 11 16.60 11.93 3.44
C GLY A 11 15.17 12.45 3.63
N CYS A 12 14.22 11.52 3.80
CA CYS A 12 12.81 11.87 3.97
C CYS A 12 12.54 12.64 5.29
N SER A 13 13.28 12.34 6.37
CA SER A 13 13.23 13.11 7.63
C SER A 13 11.77 13.32 8.11
N PHE A 14 11.43 14.53 8.59
CA PHE A 14 10.10 14.93 9.05
C PHE A 14 8.98 14.71 8.01
N CYS A 15 9.27 14.60 6.71
CA CYS A 15 8.25 14.33 5.69
C CYS A 15 7.46 13.03 5.94
N LEU A 16 8.18 12.04 6.47
CA LEU A 16 7.65 10.71 6.77
C LEU A 16 7.70 10.38 8.27
N GLY A 17 8.32 11.24 9.07
CA GLY A 17 8.51 11.02 10.50
C GLY A 17 9.39 9.79 10.79
N ILE A 18 10.45 9.58 10.00
CA ILE A 18 11.38 8.45 10.18
C ILE A 18 12.84 8.92 10.19
N ALA A 19 13.75 8.00 10.51
CA ALA A 19 15.20 8.22 10.62
C ALA A 19 15.55 9.14 11.80
N ALA A 20 16.31 10.22 11.57
CA ALA A 20 16.79 11.11 12.63
C ALA A 20 15.72 12.08 13.15
N ASP A 21 14.63 12.28 12.40
CA ASP A 21 13.73 13.42 12.58
C ASP A 21 12.27 12.98 12.67
N VAL A 22 11.71 13.11 13.88
CA VAL A 22 10.31 12.79 14.17
C VAL A 22 9.69 13.94 14.97
N ALA A 23 8.52 14.40 14.54
CA ALA A 23 7.76 15.39 15.28
C ALA A 23 7.31 14.82 16.63
N LYS A 24 7.45 15.60 17.71
CA LYS A 24 6.97 15.18 19.02
C LYS A 24 5.45 15.25 19.10
N GLU A 25 4.90 14.53 20.07
CA GLU A 25 3.47 14.48 20.32
C GLU A 25 2.89 15.87 20.62
N GLY A 26 1.79 16.20 19.94
CA GLY A 26 1.11 17.49 20.05
C GLY A 26 1.79 18.66 19.32
N HIS A 27 2.95 18.45 18.68
CA HIS A 27 3.57 19.53 17.91
C HIS A 27 2.76 19.91 16.67
N VAL A 28 2.64 21.21 16.44
CA VAL A 28 2.07 21.79 15.23
C VAL A 28 3.20 22.35 14.37
N TRP A 29 3.23 21.97 13.10
CA TRP A 29 4.30 22.30 12.16
C TRP A 29 3.76 23.04 10.95
N LEU A 30 4.55 23.97 10.44
CA LEU A 30 4.42 24.50 9.09
C LEU A 30 5.55 23.92 8.26
N THR A 31 5.23 23.30 7.13
CA THR A 31 6.17 22.44 6.40
C THR A 31 6.03 22.57 4.90
N SER A 32 7.15 22.51 4.19
CA SER A 32 7.20 22.56 2.72
C SER A 32 7.17 21.20 2.06
N GLN A 33 6.64 20.21 2.78
CA GLN A 33 6.46 18.85 2.31
C GLN A 33 5.16 18.75 1.50
N ASN A 34 4.85 17.55 1.00
CA ASN A 34 3.72 17.32 0.11
C ASN A 34 2.51 16.63 0.79
N ARG A 35 2.64 16.15 2.03
CA ARG A 35 1.61 15.38 2.73
C ARG A 35 1.58 15.71 4.21
N ASN A 36 0.38 15.74 4.78
CA ASN A 36 0.12 16.05 6.18
C ASN A 36 -0.97 15.17 6.80
N TYR A 37 -1.04 13.89 6.39
CA TYR A 37 -1.91 12.92 7.06
C TYR A 37 -1.66 12.90 8.57
N ARG A 38 -2.71 12.65 9.34
CA ARG A 38 -2.62 12.59 10.81
C ARG A 38 -1.56 11.56 11.20
N ASN A 39 -0.74 11.89 12.20
CA ASN A 39 0.37 11.05 12.69
C ASN A 39 1.53 10.82 11.70
N ARG A 40 1.49 11.35 10.47
CA ARG A 40 2.53 11.06 9.46
C ARG A 40 3.93 11.53 9.86
N MET A 41 4.03 12.73 10.43
CA MET A 41 5.32 13.31 10.81
C MET A 41 5.78 12.84 12.20
N GLY A 42 4.90 12.14 12.92
CA GLY A 42 5.05 11.72 14.30
C GLY A 42 3.69 11.64 14.99
N LYS A 43 3.56 10.73 15.96
CA LYS A 43 2.32 10.49 16.71
C LYS A 43 1.75 11.79 17.29
N GLY A 44 0.47 12.07 17.03
CA GLY A 44 -0.24 13.24 17.57
C GLY A 44 0.20 14.58 16.98
N SER A 45 1.12 14.60 16.01
CA SER A 45 1.55 15.84 15.34
C SER A 45 0.57 16.27 14.25
N ILE A 46 0.56 17.59 13.99
CA ILE A 46 -0.23 18.21 12.92
C ILE A 46 0.74 18.98 12.01
N GLY A 47 0.69 18.68 10.72
CA GLY A 47 1.43 19.41 9.69
C GLY A 47 0.51 20.31 8.86
N HIS A 48 0.93 21.56 8.64
CA HIS A 48 0.33 22.47 7.67
C HIS A 48 1.27 22.63 6.49
N LEU A 49 0.77 22.35 5.28
CA LEU A 49 1.56 22.46 4.07
C LEU A 49 1.63 23.91 3.61
N ALA A 50 2.83 24.39 3.27
CA ALA A 50 3.05 25.71 2.72
C ALA A 50 4.26 25.72 1.76
N SER A 51 4.45 26.80 1.01
CA SER A 51 5.66 26.94 0.20
C SER A 51 6.91 27.08 1.07
N ALA A 52 8.08 26.68 0.57
CA ALA A 52 9.35 26.84 1.30
C ALA A 52 9.60 28.30 1.75
N VAL A 53 9.21 29.28 0.92
CA VAL A 53 9.35 30.71 1.25
C VAL A 53 8.41 31.10 2.39
N THR A 54 7.16 30.61 2.38
CA THR A 54 6.21 30.83 3.48
C THR A 54 6.71 30.22 4.78
N VAL A 55 7.28 29.00 4.75
CA VAL A 55 7.88 28.37 5.93
C VAL A 55 9.03 29.22 6.48
N ALA A 56 9.94 29.67 5.60
CA ALA A 56 11.07 30.50 6.00
C ALA A 56 10.65 31.88 6.55
N ALA A 57 9.63 32.51 5.97
CA ALA A 57 9.10 33.78 6.50
C ALA A 57 8.42 33.60 7.86
N SER A 58 7.67 32.51 8.02
CA SER A 58 6.93 32.21 9.25
C SER A 58 7.83 31.80 10.43
N SER A 59 9.01 31.26 10.16
CA SER A 59 9.91 30.76 11.21
C SER A 59 10.47 31.87 12.12
N PHE A 60 10.58 33.10 11.62
CA PHE A 60 11.06 34.23 12.43
C PHE A 60 10.10 34.63 13.55
N GLY A 61 8.79 34.47 13.31
CA GLY A 61 7.73 34.84 14.27
C GLY A 61 7.01 33.66 14.91
N MET A 62 7.34 32.43 14.51
CA MET A 62 6.62 31.21 14.90
C MET A 62 5.10 31.30 14.68
N ALA A 63 4.70 32.03 13.63
CA ALA A 63 3.32 32.23 13.21
C ALA A 63 3.26 32.31 11.68
N ILE A 64 2.14 31.89 11.08
CA ILE A 64 1.97 31.93 9.62
C ILE A 64 2.09 33.39 9.16
N ALA A 65 3.06 33.65 8.28
CA ALA A 65 3.37 34.97 7.77
C ALA A 65 3.29 35.02 6.25
N ASP A 66 2.81 36.16 5.73
CA ASP A 66 2.92 36.48 4.30
C ASP A 66 4.40 36.68 3.95
N PRO A 67 4.96 35.92 2.98
CA PRO A 67 6.35 36.10 2.58
C PRO A 67 6.60 37.35 1.74
N THR A 68 5.55 38.02 1.22
CA THR A 68 5.69 39.14 0.28
C THR A 68 6.58 40.28 0.77
N PRO A 69 6.50 40.74 2.05
CA PRO A 69 7.40 41.77 2.54
C PRO A 69 8.88 41.37 2.47
N PHE A 70 9.21 40.10 2.76
CA PHE A 70 10.59 39.61 2.70
C PHE A 70 11.07 39.46 1.26
N LEU A 71 10.20 39.00 0.36
CA LEU A 71 10.53 38.86 -1.07
C LEU A 71 10.86 40.21 -1.72
N LYS A 72 10.18 41.29 -1.31
CA LYS A 72 10.48 42.65 -1.79
C LYS A 72 11.88 43.16 -1.41
N LEU A 73 12.53 42.54 -0.42
CA LEU A 73 13.91 42.86 -0.01
C LEU A 73 14.98 42.13 -0.85
N ILE A 74 14.55 41.21 -1.73
CA ILE A 74 15.43 40.43 -2.59
C ILE A 74 15.41 41.05 -3.99
N THR A 75 16.45 41.79 -4.35
CA THR A 75 16.58 42.32 -5.71
C THR A 75 16.97 41.20 -6.68
N PRO A 76 16.67 41.33 -7.99
CA PRO A 76 17.10 40.37 -9.00
C PRO A 76 18.61 40.10 -8.98
N GLU A 77 19.43 41.13 -8.77
CA GLU A 77 20.89 41.03 -8.70
C GLU A 77 21.33 40.21 -7.49
N ARG A 78 20.65 40.41 -6.35
CA ARG A 78 20.89 39.64 -5.13
C ARG A 78 20.47 38.18 -5.28
N LEU A 79 19.34 37.91 -5.94
CA LEU A 79 18.94 36.53 -6.24
C LEU A 79 19.98 35.87 -7.17
N GLN A 80 20.38 36.58 -8.22
CA GLN A 80 21.36 36.09 -9.20
C GLN A 80 22.72 35.78 -8.56
N SER A 81 23.15 36.51 -7.53
CA SER A 81 24.40 36.22 -6.83
C SER A 81 24.36 34.94 -5.98
N TYR A 82 23.17 34.46 -5.60
CA TYR A 82 22.99 33.17 -4.93
C TYR A 82 22.79 32.01 -5.91
N LEU A 83 22.38 32.30 -7.15
CA LEU A 83 22.27 31.27 -8.17
C LEU A 83 23.66 30.93 -8.71
N PRO A 84 23.99 29.64 -8.88
CA PRO A 84 25.27 29.25 -9.46
C PRO A 84 25.38 29.80 -10.89
N ALA A 85 26.41 30.61 -11.15
CA ALA A 85 26.63 31.31 -12.42
C ALA A 85 26.89 30.36 -13.62
N ASN A 86 27.38 29.15 -13.34
CA ASN A 86 27.55 28.05 -14.28
C ASN A 86 27.53 26.76 -13.47
N ILE A 87 26.51 25.92 -13.68
CA ILE A 87 26.50 24.59 -13.07
C ILE A 87 27.31 23.66 -13.97
N SER A 88 28.64 23.69 -13.84
CA SER A 88 29.44 22.54 -14.26
C SER A 88 29.28 21.50 -13.16
N LEU A 89 28.17 20.73 -13.21
CA LEU A 89 28.05 19.57 -12.33
C LEU A 89 29.25 18.67 -12.61
N PRO A 90 29.96 18.18 -11.58
CA PRO A 90 30.93 17.13 -11.81
C PRO A 90 30.24 15.99 -12.57
N PRO A 91 30.94 15.29 -13.48
CA PRO A 91 30.36 14.17 -14.19
C PRO A 91 29.73 13.20 -13.20
N LEU A 92 28.47 12.82 -13.48
CA LEU A 92 27.69 11.97 -12.59
C LEU A 92 28.44 10.64 -12.42
N VAL A 93 29.01 10.41 -11.24
CA VAL A 93 29.63 9.13 -10.92
C VAL A 93 28.51 8.16 -10.56
N VAL A 94 28.02 7.43 -11.57
CA VAL A 94 27.10 6.31 -11.36
C VAL A 94 27.92 5.14 -10.83
N ALA A 95 28.00 5.01 -9.50
CA ALA A 95 28.45 3.78 -8.89
C ALA A 95 27.26 2.83 -8.84
N VAL A 96 27.23 1.81 -9.69
CA VAL A 96 26.32 0.68 -9.51
C VAL A 96 26.84 -0.10 -8.31
N PRO A 97 26.09 -0.19 -7.19
CA PRO A 97 26.52 -1.05 -6.10
C PRO A 97 26.64 -2.47 -6.65
N ALA A 98 27.84 -3.03 -6.60
CA ALA A 98 28.10 -4.44 -6.86
C ALA A 98 28.30 -5.13 -5.51
N PRO A 99 27.24 -5.31 -4.70
CA PRO A 99 27.38 -6.05 -3.45
C PRO A 99 27.89 -7.45 -3.79
N GLU A 100 28.88 -7.92 -3.05
CA GLU A 100 29.18 -9.35 -3.01
C GLU A 100 27.95 -10.05 -2.45
N LEU A 101 27.15 -10.63 -3.34
CA LEU A 101 26.03 -11.46 -2.91
C LEU A 101 26.64 -12.70 -2.25
N PRO A 102 26.29 -13.01 -0.99
CA PRO A 102 26.69 -14.30 -0.44
C PRO A 102 26.20 -15.39 -1.38
N GLU A 103 27.05 -16.40 -1.63
CA GLU A 103 26.62 -17.57 -2.38
C GLU A 103 25.30 -18.06 -1.77
N PRO A 104 24.29 -18.37 -2.60
CA PRO A 104 23.01 -18.82 -2.08
C PRO A 104 23.29 -20.01 -1.19
N ALA A 105 23.13 -19.82 0.12
CA ALA A 105 23.28 -20.91 1.07
C ALA A 105 22.35 -22.01 0.57
N VAL A 106 22.94 -23.16 0.20
CA VAL A 106 22.20 -24.38 -0.04
C VAL A 106 21.52 -24.66 1.28
N LYS A 107 20.30 -24.14 1.44
CA LYS A 107 19.45 -24.51 2.55
C LYS A 107 19.29 -26.00 2.38
N SER A 108 19.89 -26.77 3.29
CA SER A 108 19.48 -28.12 3.55
C SER A 108 17.96 -28.10 3.57
N THR A 109 17.34 -29.09 2.93
CA THR A 109 15.92 -29.40 3.01
C THR A 109 15.55 -29.74 4.46
N GLY A 110 15.69 -28.77 5.37
CA GLY A 110 14.98 -28.71 6.63
C GLY A 110 13.62 -28.19 6.23
N GLU A 111 12.61 -29.02 6.50
CA GLU A 111 11.20 -28.77 6.31
C GLU A 111 10.93 -27.27 6.35
N ALA A 112 10.58 -26.70 5.19
CA ALA A 112 9.89 -25.44 5.18
C ALA A 112 8.72 -25.65 6.13
N ALA A 113 8.80 -25.04 7.32
CA ALA A 113 7.67 -24.96 8.24
C ALA A 113 6.49 -24.66 7.35
N ALA A 114 5.57 -25.63 7.24
CA ALA A 114 4.46 -25.56 6.33
C ALA A 114 3.75 -24.26 6.68
N ALA A 115 4.04 -23.22 5.90
CA ALA A 115 3.24 -22.02 5.88
C ALA A 115 1.90 -22.58 5.41
N SER A 116 1.02 -22.80 6.39
CA SER A 116 -0.29 -23.38 6.20
C SER A 116 -0.84 -22.78 4.91
N SER A 117 -1.02 -23.63 3.90
CA SER A 117 -1.62 -23.23 2.63
C SER A 117 -2.82 -22.36 2.96
N PRO A 118 -2.85 -21.07 2.55
CA PRO A 118 -3.96 -20.21 2.91
C PRO A 118 -5.24 -20.87 2.37
N GLU A 119 -6.19 -21.12 3.26
CA GLU A 119 -7.42 -21.90 2.99
C GLU A 119 -8.40 -21.18 2.04
N HIS A 120 -8.02 -20.08 1.38
CA HIS A 120 -8.96 -19.09 0.87
C HIS A 120 -8.53 -18.64 -0.53
N ALA A 121 -9.27 -18.98 -1.59
CA ALA A 121 -10.45 -18.23 -2.00
C ALA A 121 -11.64 -19.08 -2.49
N ALA A 122 -11.60 -20.40 -2.30
CA ALA A 122 -12.71 -21.28 -2.70
C ALA A 122 -13.84 -21.40 -1.67
N GLY A 123 -13.70 -20.75 -0.51
CA GLY A 123 -14.57 -20.94 0.66
C GLY A 123 -15.44 -19.74 1.04
N VAL A 124 -16.07 -19.88 2.20
CA VAL A 124 -16.89 -18.86 2.85
C VAL A 124 -16.03 -18.11 3.86
N LEU A 125 -16.03 -16.79 3.82
CA LEU A 125 -15.40 -15.95 4.85
C LEU A 125 -16.47 -15.41 5.78
N GLU A 126 -16.30 -15.64 7.08
CA GLU A 126 -17.21 -15.13 8.11
C GLU A 126 -16.45 -14.27 9.12
N GLY A 127 -17.06 -13.16 9.52
CA GLY A 127 -16.55 -12.25 10.53
C GLY A 127 -17.56 -11.16 10.84
N ARG A 128 -17.22 -10.28 11.77
CA ARG A 128 -18.03 -9.09 12.08
C ARG A 128 -17.37 -7.82 11.55
N ALA A 129 -18.18 -6.81 11.23
CA ALA A 129 -17.72 -5.59 10.61
C ALA A 129 -16.97 -4.67 11.59
N GLN A 130 -15.83 -4.12 11.17
CA GLN A 130 -15.26 -2.88 11.70
C GLN A 130 -15.43 -1.80 10.65
N VAL A 131 -16.18 -0.74 11.00
CA VAL A 131 -16.60 0.29 10.05
C VAL A 131 -15.71 1.52 10.13
N PHE A 132 -15.29 2.00 8.97
CA PHE A 132 -14.45 3.18 8.78
C PHE A 132 -15.12 4.15 7.80
N GLY A 133 -14.72 5.42 7.87
CA GLY A 133 -15.17 6.46 6.95
C GLY A 133 -14.42 6.46 5.62
N ASP A 134 -14.43 7.60 4.96
CA ASP A 134 -13.67 7.84 3.74
C ASP A 134 -12.19 8.13 4.01
N ASN A 135 -11.37 7.96 2.97
CA ASN A 135 -9.97 8.39 2.88
C ASN A 135 -9.08 7.86 4.00
N ILE A 136 -9.29 6.62 4.41
CA ILE A 136 -8.37 5.90 5.28
C ILE A 136 -7.05 5.71 4.53
N ASP A 137 -6.03 6.48 4.90
CA ASP A 137 -4.74 6.43 4.23
C ASP A 137 -3.84 5.29 4.75
N THR A 138 -2.79 4.96 3.99
CA THR A 138 -1.87 3.88 4.35
C THR A 138 -0.99 4.20 5.55
N ASP A 139 -0.81 5.47 5.93
CA ASP A 139 -0.14 5.86 7.18
C ASP A 139 -1.04 5.57 8.40
N ALA A 140 -2.37 5.67 8.24
CA ALA A 140 -3.34 5.25 9.25
C ALA A 140 -3.36 3.72 9.44
N ILE A 141 -3.21 2.94 8.36
CA ILE A 141 -3.17 1.46 8.43
C ILE A 141 -1.86 0.98 9.05
N LEU A 142 -0.72 1.50 8.55
CA LEU A 142 0.62 1.14 8.99
C LEU A 142 1.45 2.41 9.25
N PRO A 143 1.78 2.72 10.52
CA PRO A 143 2.62 3.87 10.84
C PRO A 143 4.01 3.79 10.18
N GLY A 144 4.55 4.94 9.78
CA GLY A 144 5.80 5.02 9.02
C GLY A 144 7.01 4.43 9.73
N GLU A 145 7.04 4.45 11.06
CA GLU A 145 8.12 3.89 11.90
C GLU A 145 8.29 2.37 11.77
N TYR A 146 7.27 1.66 11.27
CA TYR A 146 7.31 0.20 11.05
C TYR A 146 7.53 -0.18 9.58
N LEU A 147 7.88 0.78 8.71
CA LEU A 147 8.01 0.53 7.27
C LEU A 147 9.12 -0.48 6.91
N CYS A 148 10.15 -0.61 7.74
CA CYS A 148 11.24 -1.54 7.53
C CYS A 148 10.98 -2.95 8.09
N GLU A 149 9.83 -3.16 8.75
CA GLU A 149 9.43 -4.49 9.25
C GLU A 149 8.90 -5.35 8.09
N ASN A 150 9.32 -6.61 8.06
CA ASN A 150 8.96 -7.58 7.02
C ASN A 150 8.20 -8.79 7.59
N ASP A 151 8.24 -9.02 8.90
CA ASP A 151 7.48 -10.08 9.53
C ASP A 151 5.99 -9.73 9.56
N VAL A 152 5.17 -10.60 8.95
CA VAL A 152 3.72 -10.39 8.82
C VAL A 152 3.05 -10.30 10.19
N GLN A 153 3.48 -11.11 11.17
CA GLN A 153 2.88 -11.13 12.51
C GLN A 153 3.27 -9.87 13.31
N ALA A 154 4.51 -9.40 13.18
CA ALA A 154 4.96 -8.14 13.76
C ALA A 154 4.21 -6.94 13.18
N LEU A 155 4.04 -6.88 11.85
CA LEU A 155 3.21 -5.87 11.18
C LEU A 155 1.76 -5.90 11.68
N GLY A 156 1.18 -7.09 11.85
CA GLY A 156 -0.17 -7.26 12.39
C GLY A 156 -0.39 -6.60 13.75
N LYS A 157 0.62 -6.63 14.63
CA LYS A 157 0.56 -6.03 15.97
C LYS A 157 0.50 -4.50 15.95
N VAL A 158 0.78 -3.86 14.82
CA VAL A 158 0.80 -2.40 14.69
C VAL A 158 -0.28 -1.84 13.74
N ALA A 159 -1.19 -2.70 13.25
CA ALA A 159 -2.30 -2.29 12.38
C ALA A 159 -3.20 -1.25 13.04
N PHE A 160 -3.28 -0.04 12.48
CA PHE A 160 -4.01 1.11 13.04
C PHE A 160 -3.55 1.58 14.43
N LEU A 161 -2.27 1.43 14.77
CA LEU A 161 -1.72 1.75 16.11
C LEU A 161 -2.12 3.11 16.67
N HIS A 162 -2.05 4.18 15.88
CA HIS A 162 -2.27 5.54 16.36
C HIS A 162 -3.66 6.10 16.08
N THR A 163 -4.43 5.44 15.21
CA THR A 163 -5.72 5.93 14.71
C THR A 163 -6.89 5.14 15.29
N ASN A 164 -6.75 3.82 15.43
CA ASN A 164 -7.75 2.94 16.04
C ASN A 164 -7.04 1.93 16.96
N PRO A 165 -6.64 2.34 18.18
CA PRO A 165 -5.83 1.50 19.07
C PRO A 165 -6.47 0.17 19.47
N ASP A 166 -7.80 0.09 19.48
CA ASP A 166 -8.58 -1.10 19.82
C ASP A 166 -8.87 -2.01 18.61
N PHE A 167 -8.41 -1.64 17.40
CA PHE A 167 -8.67 -2.38 16.16
C PHE A 167 -8.25 -3.84 16.25
N ARG A 168 -7.02 -4.09 16.72
CA ARG A 168 -6.43 -5.44 16.79
C ARG A 168 -7.18 -6.34 17.78
N ASP A 169 -7.57 -5.77 18.93
CA ASP A 169 -8.34 -6.49 19.94
C ASP A 169 -9.72 -6.87 19.40
N LYS A 170 -10.37 -5.96 18.65
CA LYS A 170 -11.63 -6.25 17.96
C LYS A 170 -11.47 -7.31 16.87
N VAL A 171 -10.37 -7.31 16.11
CA VAL A 171 -10.08 -8.39 15.14
C VAL A 171 -9.94 -9.72 15.86
N ALA A 172 -9.17 -9.78 16.94
CA ALA A 172 -8.99 -10.99 17.75
C ALA A 172 -10.32 -11.51 18.35
N GLN A 173 -11.26 -10.60 18.65
CA GLN A 173 -12.61 -10.95 19.10
C GLN A 173 -13.53 -11.42 17.97
N GLY A 174 -13.11 -11.32 16.70
CA GLY A 174 -13.88 -11.78 15.53
C GLY A 174 -14.45 -10.67 14.64
N GLN A 175 -14.16 -9.38 14.93
CA GLN A 175 -14.47 -8.28 14.01
C GLN A 175 -13.40 -8.20 12.90
N SER A 176 -13.33 -9.23 12.07
CA SER A 176 -12.25 -9.45 11.09
C SER A 176 -12.57 -8.95 9.66
N ILE A 177 -13.70 -8.27 9.45
CA ILE A 177 -14.08 -7.71 8.15
C ILE A 177 -14.07 -6.19 8.25
N VAL A 178 -13.23 -5.54 7.46
CA VAL A 178 -13.18 -4.08 7.39
C VAL A 178 -14.22 -3.60 6.39
N VAL A 179 -15.03 -2.62 6.78
CA VAL A 179 -16.00 -1.93 5.93
C VAL A 179 -15.63 -0.46 5.89
N ALA A 180 -15.45 0.13 4.72
CA ALA A 180 -14.99 1.51 4.59
C ALA A 180 -15.70 2.29 3.48
N GLY A 181 -15.60 3.62 3.55
CA GLY A 181 -16.13 4.50 2.51
C GLY A 181 -15.26 4.54 1.25
N HIS A 182 -15.15 5.72 0.64
CA HIS A 182 -14.33 5.97 -0.54
C HIS A 182 -12.85 6.08 -0.18
N GLY A 183 -11.98 5.59 -1.06
CA GLY A 183 -10.54 5.85 -1.00
C GLY A 183 -9.79 5.11 0.12
N PHE A 184 -10.23 3.92 0.51
CA PHE A 184 -9.50 3.10 1.49
C PHE A 184 -8.11 2.72 0.96
N GLY A 185 -7.08 2.90 1.78
CA GLY A 185 -5.68 2.72 1.41
C GLY A 185 -5.15 3.81 0.47
N CYS A 186 -5.64 5.05 0.57
CA CYS A 186 -5.06 6.16 -0.19
C CYS A 186 -3.66 6.55 0.33
N GLY A 187 -2.93 7.39 -0.42
CA GLY A 187 -1.66 7.93 0.04
C GLY A 187 -0.41 7.16 -0.41
N SER A 188 0.34 6.59 0.53
CA SER A 188 1.67 5.99 0.30
C SER A 188 1.57 4.61 -0.37
N SER A 189 2.53 4.26 -1.23
CA SER A 189 2.56 3.00 -2.00
C SER A 189 2.96 1.75 -1.20
N ARG A 190 2.94 1.84 0.13
CA ARG A 190 3.47 0.83 1.05
C ARG A 190 2.66 -0.46 0.96
N GLU A 191 3.19 -1.48 0.31
CA GLU A 191 2.59 -2.81 0.26
C GLU A 191 2.41 -3.44 1.64
N GLN A 192 3.26 -3.06 2.59
CA GLN A 192 3.20 -3.50 3.98
C GLN A 192 1.87 -3.14 4.64
N ALA A 193 1.13 -2.13 4.16
CA ALA A 193 -0.21 -1.84 4.66
C ALA A 193 -1.16 -3.03 4.47
N VAL A 194 -1.03 -3.79 3.38
CA VAL A 194 -1.85 -4.97 3.12
C VAL A 194 -1.42 -6.14 3.99
N THR A 195 -0.11 -6.42 4.07
CA THR A 195 0.41 -7.49 4.93
C THR A 195 0.16 -7.21 6.41
N CYS A 196 0.16 -5.94 6.83
CA CYS A 196 -0.24 -5.48 8.15
C CYS A 196 -1.68 -5.88 8.49
N LEU A 197 -2.64 -5.63 7.58
CA LEU A 197 -4.03 -6.07 7.76
C LEU A 197 -4.14 -7.60 7.84
N LYS A 198 -3.45 -8.31 6.96
CA LYS A 198 -3.43 -9.80 6.98
C LYS A 198 -2.86 -10.32 8.31
N GLY A 199 -1.74 -9.76 8.76
CA GLY A 199 -1.09 -10.10 10.01
C GLY A 199 -1.96 -9.83 11.24
N ALA A 200 -2.80 -8.79 11.17
CA ALA A 200 -3.76 -8.50 12.23
C ALA A 200 -4.92 -9.50 12.27
N GLY A 201 -5.11 -10.34 11.25
CA GLY A 201 -6.20 -11.30 11.14
C GLY A 201 -7.40 -10.79 10.33
N VAL A 202 -7.25 -9.71 9.56
CA VAL A 202 -8.31 -9.23 8.66
C VAL A 202 -8.52 -10.25 7.54
N LYS A 203 -9.78 -10.69 7.37
CA LYS A 203 -10.17 -11.65 6.33
C LYS A 203 -10.53 -10.97 5.02
N ALA A 204 -11.18 -9.81 5.08
CA ALA A 204 -11.61 -9.05 3.92
C ALA A 204 -11.71 -7.56 4.23
N VAL A 205 -11.54 -6.75 3.18
CA VAL A 205 -11.82 -5.31 3.18
C VAL A 205 -12.89 -5.05 2.12
N ILE A 206 -14.02 -4.48 2.53
CA ILE A 206 -15.11 -4.06 1.68
C ILE A 206 -15.16 -2.54 1.69
N ALA A 207 -15.07 -1.89 0.53
CA ALA A 207 -15.04 -0.43 0.45
C ALA A 207 -15.80 0.12 -0.76
N LYS A 208 -16.21 1.39 -0.72
CA LYS A 208 -16.83 2.05 -1.89
C LYS A 208 -15.82 2.26 -3.00
N SER A 209 -14.57 2.53 -2.62
CA SER A 209 -13.43 2.53 -3.53
C SER A 209 -12.13 2.36 -2.76
N PHE A 210 -11.09 1.92 -3.48
CA PHE A 210 -9.73 1.80 -2.96
C PHE A 210 -8.81 2.85 -3.58
N GLY A 211 -7.74 3.22 -2.86
CA GLY A 211 -6.63 3.94 -3.45
C GLY A 211 -5.98 3.11 -4.57
N TYR A 212 -5.59 3.77 -5.67
CA TYR A 212 -5.12 3.09 -6.90
C TYR A 212 -3.97 2.09 -6.68
N ILE A 213 -2.99 2.44 -5.84
CA ILE A 213 -1.86 1.55 -5.55
C ILE A 213 -2.25 0.47 -4.55
N PHE A 214 -3.03 0.83 -3.53
CA PHE A 214 -3.47 -0.10 -2.52
C PHE A 214 -4.36 -1.20 -3.10
N SER A 215 -5.27 -0.85 -4.03
CA SER A 215 -6.12 -1.85 -4.70
C SER A 215 -5.25 -2.96 -5.30
N ARG A 216 -4.24 -2.60 -6.09
CA ARG A 216 -3.27 -3.55 -6.68
C ARG A 216 -2.56 -4.39 -5.62
N ASN A 217 -2.09 -3.76 -4.53
CA ASN A 217 -1.39 -4.46 -3.46
C ASN A 217 -2.30 -5.49 -2.77
N VAL A 218 -3.60 -5.19 -2.60
CA VAL A 218 -4.55 -6.11 -1.97
C VAL A 218 -4.57 -7.46 -2.68
N GLN A 219 -4.66 -7.47 -4.01
CA GLN A 219 -4.69 -8.72 -4.75
C GLN A 219 -3.31 -9.37 -4.85
N MET A 220 -2.24 -8.58 -5.03
CA MET A 220 -0.86 -9.10 -5.10
C MET A 220 -0.45 -9.82 -3.81
N PHE A 221 -0.95 -9.40 -2.66
CA PHE A 221 -0.63 -10.03 -1.37
C PHE A 221 -1.73 -10.97 -0.88
N ALA A 222 -2.69 -11.34 -1.73
CA ALA A 222 -3.80 -12.24 -1.39
C ALA A 222 -4.57 -11.83 -0.12
N LEU A 223 -4.96 -10.56 -0.04
CA LEU A 223 -6.02 -10.09 0.86
C LEU A 223 -7.30 -9.93 0.03
N VAL A 224 -8.46 -10.29 0.58
CA VAL A 224 -9.73 -10.13 -0.14
C VAL A 224 -10.17 -8.67 -0.09
N GLY A 225 -10.08 -7.98 -1.23
CA GLY A 225 -10.62 -6.64 -1.43
C GLY A 225 -11.89 -6.71 -2.27
N ILE A 226 -12.98 -6.11 -1.79
CA ILE A 226 -14.26 -6.09 -2.48
C ILE A 226 -14.77 -4.66 -2.60
N VAL A 227 -15.19 -4.28 -3.81
CA VAL A 227 -15.86 -3.01 -4.05
C VAL A 227 -17.37 -3.21 -4.03
N ILE A 228 -18.07 -2.48 -3.16
CA ILE A 228 -19.53 -2.36 -3.14
C ILE A 228 -19.88 -0.89 -3.19
N THR A 229 -20.72 -0.48 -4.13
CA THR A 229 -21.16 0.93 -4.27
C THR A 229 -22.60 1.14 -3.83
N ASP A 230 -23.33 0.08 -3.51
CA ASP A 230 -24.72 0.16 -3.03
C ASP A 230 -24.76 0.71 -1.60
N ASP A 231 -25.38 1.87 -1.41
CA ASP A 231 -25.51 2.53 -0.11
C ASP A 231 -26.31 1.69 0.90
N THR A 232 -27.22 0.83 0.43
CA THR A 232 -28.00 -0.07 1.29
C THR A 232 -27.09 -1.04 2.04
N PHE A 233 -25.99 -1.49 1.41
CA PHE A 233 -25.00 -2.33 2.09
C PHE A 233 -24.39 -1.58 3.29
N TYR A 234 -23.99 -0.32 3.10
CA TYR A 234 -23.35 0.48 4.16
C TYR A 234 -24.32 0.89 5.27
N GLN A 235 -25.62 0.99 4.97
CA GLN A 235 -26.65 1.18 5.98
C GLN A 235 -26.79 -0.05 6.89
N LEU A 236 -26.63 -1.26 6.34
CA LEU A 236 -26.76 -2.53 7.08
C LEU A 236 -25.47 -2.97 7.76
N ALA A 237 -24.32 -2.76 7.11
CA ALA A 237 -22.99 -3.17 7.58
C ALA A 237 -22.45 -2.25 8.69
N GLN A 238 -23.18 -2.16 9.80
CA GLN A 238 -22.82 -1.37 10.98
C GLN A 238 -21.76 -2.05 11.85
N PRO A 239 -21.10 -1.35 12.79
CA PRO A 239 -20.09 -1.94 13.66
C PRO A 239 -20.57 -3.21 14.36
N ASN A 240 -19.71 -4.24 14.36
CA ASN A 240 -19.95 -5.55 14.96
C ASN A 240 -21.09 -6.37 14.31
N VAL A 241 -21.68 -5.94 13.19
CA VAL A 241 -22.65 -6.74 12.42
C VAL A 241 -21.96 -7.93 11.76
N PRO A 242 -22.53 -9.16 11.84
CA PRO A 242 -22.02 -10.33 11.11
C PRO A 242 -22.10 -10.16 9.59
N ILE A 243 -21.03 -10.51 8.91
CA ILE A 243 -20.92 -10.53 7.44
C ILE A 243 -20.39 -11.90 7.02
N ARG A 244 -21.09 -12.50 6.05
CA ARG A 244 -20.69 -13.76 5.40
C ARG A 244 -20.42 -13.50 3.92
N ILE A 245 -19.23 -13.84 3.45
CA ILE A 245 -18.78 -13.62 2.08
C ILE A 245 -18.63 -14.99 1.41
N GLU A 246 -19.42 -15.24 0.38
CA GLU A 246 -19.36 -16.45 -0.43
C GLU A 246 -18.52 -16.17 -1.68
N MET A 247 -17.27 -16.63 -1.69
CA MET A 247 -16.32 -16.28 -2.76
C MET A 247 -16.74 -16.87 -4.12
N ARG A 248 -17.18 -18.13 -4.15
CA ARG A 248 -17.67 -18.80 -5.37
C ARG A 248 -18.94 -18.16 -5.91
N GLY A 249 -19.89 -17.88 -5.02
CA GLY A 249 -21.16 -17.22 -5.37
C GLY A 249 -20.98 -15.75 -5.73
N ARG A 250 -19.86 -15.14 -5.33
CA ARG A 250 -19.56 -13.71 -5.40
C ARG A 250 -20.63 -12.87 -4.71
N THR A 251 -21.05 -13.33 -3.54
CA THR A 251 -22.09 -12.68 -2.74
C THR A 251 -21.63 -12.35 -1.34
N ILE A 252 -22.18 -11.28 -0.79
CA ILE A 252 -22.02 -10.84 0.60
C ILE A 252 -23.41 -10.87 1.24
N HIS A 253 -23.51 -11.53 2.38
CA HIS A 253 -24.72 -11.63 3.18
C HIS A 253 -24.55 -10.77 4.43
N VAL A 254 -25.49 -9.85 4.67
CA VAL A 254 -25.51 -8.95 5.83
C VAL A 254 -26.96 -8.66 6.21
N GLU A 255 -27.33 -8.85 7.48
CA GLU A 255 -28.68 -8.58 8.00
C GLU A 255 -29.83 -9.15 7.13
N GLY A 256 -29.66 -10.38 6.63
CA GLY A 256 -30.65 -11.06 5.79
C GLY A 256 -30.70 -10.60 4.32
N GLN A 257 -29.93 -9.59 3.94
CA GLN A 257 -29.80 -9.11 2.56
C GLN A 257 -28.58 -9.68 1.86
N VAL A 258 -28.64 -9.74 0.52
CA VAL A 258 -27.58 -10.30 -0.33
C VAL A 258 -27.12 -9.27 -1.34
N PHE A 259 -25.82 -9.00 -1.34
CA PHE A 259 -25.15 -8.09 -2.28
C PHE A 259 -24.21 -8.88 -3.17
N ARG A 260 -24.10 -8.52 -4.45
CA ARG A 260 -23.20 -9.19 -5.39
C ARG A 260 -21.98 -8.32 -5.65
N PHE A 261 -20.81 -8.94 -5.75
CA PHE A 261 -19.57 -8.25 -6.13
C PHE A 261 -18.97 -8.82 -7.40
N GLN A 262 -18.06 -8.05 -8.00
CA GLN A 262 -17.30 -8.47 -9.16
C GLN A 262 -15.85 -8.78 -8.76
N MET A 263 -15.29 -9.77 -9.44
CA MET A 263 -13.89 -10.18 -9.31
C MET A 263 -13.45 -10.77 -10.63
N SER A 264 -12.30 -10.34 -11.14
CA SER A 264 -11.72 -10.91 -12.35
C SER A 264 -11.10 -12.28 -12.06
N LEU A 265 -10.97 -13.11 -13.10
CA LEU A 265 -10.28 -14.40 -12.99
C LEU A 265 -8.82 -14.24 -12.54
N PHE A 266 -8.19 -13.14 -12.95
CA PHE A 266 -6.83 -12.81 -12.53
C PHE A 266 -6.74 -12.58 -11.02
N GLU A 267 -7.64 -11.79 -10.45
CA GLU A 267 -7.70 -11.55 -9.00
C GLU A 267 -8.01 -12.85 -8.25
N GLU A 268 -8.95 -13.65 -8.75
CA GLU A 268 -9.30 -14.94 -8.16
C GLU A 268 -8.12 -15.91 -8.14
N LYS A 269 -7.33 -15.98 -9.23
CA LYS A 269 -6.11 -16.80 -9.29
C LYS A 269 -5.02 -16.28 -8.35
N LEU A 270 -4.82 -14.97 -8.25
CA LEU A 270 -3.88 -14.38 -7.29
C LEU A 270 -4.26 -14.73 -5.85
N LEU A 271 -5.54 -14.58 -5.49
CA LEU A 271 -6.05 -14.92 -4.16
C LEU A 271 -5.83 -16.42 -3.85
N ASN A 272 -6.31 -17.30 -4.73
CA ASN A 272 -6.17 -18.76 -4.59
C ASN A 272 -4.71 -19.23 -4.58
N GLY A 273 -3.83 -18.51 -5.28
CA GLY A 273 -2.41 -18.76 -5.33
C GLY A 273 -1.61 -18.28 -4.11
N GLY A 274 -2.26 -17.60 -3.15
CA GLY A 274 -1.56 -17.00 -2.00
C GLY A 274 -0.77 -15.73 -2.33
N GLY A 275 -1.05 -15.12 -3.49
CA GLY A 275 -0.46 -13.86 -3.94
C GLY A 275 0.63 -14.04 -4.99
N ILE A 276 1.26 -12.92 -5.37
CA ILE A 276 2.23 -12.86 -6.46
C ILE A 276 3.49 -13.66 -6.17
N ILE A 277 4.00 -13.64 -4.93
CA ILE A 277 5.27 -14.29 -4.58
C ILE A 277 5.16 -15.82 -4.70
N PRO A 278 4.18 -16.51 -4.08
CA PRO A 278 4.05 -17.96 -4.25
C PRO A 278 3.79 -18.36 -5.70
N LEU A 279 2.96 -17.61 -6.42
CA LEU A 279 2.69 -17.89 -7.82
C LEU A 279 3.92 -17.65 -8.72
N TYR A 280 4.73 -16.63 -8.45
CA TYR A 280 5.98 -16.40 -9.16
C TYR A 280 6.99 -17.52 -8.87
N LYS A 281 7.07 -18.02 -7.63
CA LYS A 281 7.89 -19.21 -7.31
C LYS A 281 7.44 -20.44 -8.11
N LYS A 282 6.15 -20.58 -8.37
CA LYS A 282 5.57 -21.71 -9.12
C LYS A 282 5.74 -21.57 -10.64
N PHE A 283 5.51 -20.39 -11.20
CA PHE A 283 5.39 -20.18 -12.65
C PHE A 283 6.51 -19.34 -13.28
N GLY A 284 7.36 -18.70 -12.47
CA GLY A 284 8.44 -17.83 -12.91
C GLY A 284 7.94 -16.68 -13.79
N ASN A 285 8.70 -16.40 -14.85
CA ASN A 285 8.36 -15.38 -15.84
C ASN A 285 7.07 -15.65 -16.63
N ARG A 286 6.49 -16.86 -16.54
CA ARG A 286 5.21 -17.21 -17.18
C ARG A 286 3.99 -16.85 -16.33
N LEU A 287 4.20 -16.36 -15.10
CA LEU A 287 3.13 -16.08 -14.14
C LEU A 287 1.92 -15.36 -14.77
N PHE A 288 2.15 -14.19 -15.37
CA PHE A 288 1.05 -13.38 -15.87
C PHE A 288 0.32 -14.05 -17.02
N ARG A 289 1.04 -14.80 -17.87
CA ARG A 289 0.44 -15.58 -18.96
C ARG A 289 -0.51 -16.63 -18.41
N VAL A 290 -0.06 -17.44 -17.45
CA VAL A 290 -0.89 -18.46 -16.79
C VAL A 290 -2.06 -17.83 -16.01
N ALA A 291 -1.84 -16.65 -15.43
CA ALA A 291 -2.86 -15.97 -14.65
C ALA A 291 -3.97 -15.36 -15.53
N VAL A 292 -3.69 -15.00 -16.78
CA VAL A 292 -4.71 -14.45 -17.71
C VAL A 292 -5.27 -15.48 -18.69
N GLU A 293 -4.62 -16.63 -18.89
CA GLU A 293 -5.15 -17.72 -19.73
C GLU A 293 -6.47 -18.25 -19.16
N ASP A 294 -7.52 -18.33 -19.99
CA ASP A 294 -8.78 -18.95 -19.59
C ASP A 294 -8.56 -20.45 -19.32
N ALA A 295 -9.27 -20.99 -18.33
CA ALA A 295 -9.09 -22.37 -17.86
C ALA A 295 -9.41 -23.43 -18.94
N GLU A 296 -10.06 -23.06 -20.06
CA GLU A 296 -10.47 -23.97 -21.12
C GLU A 296 -9.33 -24.37 -22.09
N ALA A 297 -8.12 -23.81 -21.97
CA ALA A 297 -7.00 -24.15 -22.85
C ALA A 297 -6.25 -25.44 -22.46
N ASP A 298 -6.51 -26.03 -21.28
CA ASP A 298 -5.74 -27.16 -20.74
C ASP A 298 -6.28 -28.55 -21.18
N ASP A 299 -7.54 -28.64 -21.65
CA ASP A 299 -8.17 -29.92 -22.04
C ASP A 299 -7.84 -30.37 -23.48
N GLY A 300 -7.12 -29.56 -24.26
CA GLY A 300 -6.82 -29.84 -25.67
C GLY A 300 -5.41 -30.39 -25.96
N ALA A 301 -4.50 -30.39 -24.99
CA ALA A 301 -3.07 -30.64 -25.24
C ALA A 301 -2.62 -32.09 -24.97
N ALA A 302 -3.53 -33.07 -24.96
CA ALA A 302 -3.21 -34.48 -24.73
C ALA A 302 -3.31 -35.39 -25.97
N SER A 303 -3.51 -34.84 -27.18
CA SER A 303 -3.49 -35.65 -28.40
C SER A 303 -2.89 -34.92 -29.60
N CYS A 304 -1.56 -34.89 -29.69
CA CYS A 304 -0.86 -34.86 -30.98
C CYS A 304 0.62 -35.18 -30.76
N ALA A 305 0.89 -36.44 -30.42
CA ALA A 305 2.17 -37.04 -30.76
C ALA A 305 2.12 -37.42 -32.24
N THR A 306 3.21 -37.16 -32.96
CA THR A 306 3.48 -37.52 -34.36
C THR A 306 2.84 -36.65 -35.44
N ALA A 307 3.57 -35.62 -35.89
CA ALA A 307 3.98 -35.45 -37.28
C ALA A 307 4.74 -34.12 -37.42
N SER A 308 5.91 -34.20 -38.04
CA SER A 308 6.72 -33.06 -38.46
C SER A 308 6.00 -32.28 -39.56
N THR A 309 5.43 -31.12 -39.24
CA THR A 309 5.17 -30.11 -40.26
C THR A 309 5.07 -28.71 -39.66
N ASP A 310 5.79 -27.84 -40.32
CA ASP A 310 5.83 -26.39 -40.18
C ASP A 310 4.42 -25.79 -40.13
N CYS A 311 4.09 -25.14 -39.02
CA CYS A 311 2.84 -24.40 -38.84
C CYS A 311 3.15 -23.09 -38.11
N GLY A 312 3.64 -22.12 -38.88
CA GLY A 312 3.57 -20.71 -38.49
C GLY A 312 2.11 -20.32 -38.30
N SER A 313 1.68 -20.16 -37.05
CA SER A 313 0.40 -19.55 -36.71
C SER A 313 0.66 -18.15 -36.15
N ALA A 314 0.22 -17.17 -36.95
CA ALA A 314 0.15 -15.78 -36.59
C ALA A 314 -0.87 -15.58 -35.45
N GLY A 315 -0.44 -15.78 -34.21
CA GLY A 315 -1.13 -15.26 -33.04
C GLY A 315 -0.77 -13.79 -32.89
N LYS A 316 -1.73 -12.88 -33.12
CA LYS A 316 -1.60 -11.46 -32.82
C LYS A 316 -1.06 -11.32 -31.40
N ALA A 317 0.17 -10.85 -31.27
CA ALA A 317 0.66 -10.29 -30.03
C ALA A 317 -0.31 -9.15 -29.68
N VAL A 318 -1.13 -9.36 -28.64
CA VAL A 318 -1.78 -8.23 -27.99
C VAL A 318 -0.64 -7.45 -27.38
N ASP A 319 -0.37 -6.30 -27.98
CA ASP A 319 0.59 -5.32 -27.52
C ASP A 319 0.18 -4.92 -26.10
N VAL A 320 0.78 -5.54 -25.09
CA VAL A 320 0.68 -5.07 -23.72
C VAL A 320 1.72 -3.97 -23.61
N ALA A 321 1.38 -2.81 -24.18
CA ALA A 321 2.13 -1.58 -23.99
C ALA A 321 2.07 -1.25 -22.49
N TRP A 322 3.24 -1.29 -21.86
CA TRP A 322 3.48 -0.82 -20.50
C TRP A 322 3.52 0.70 -20.45
#